data_AF-A0A3S1GZW2-F1
#
_entry.id   AF-A0A3S1GZW2-F1
#
_cell.length_a   1.000
_cell.length_b   1.000
_cell.length_c   1.000
_cell.angle_alpha   90.00
_cell.angle_beta   90.00
_cell.angle_gamma   90.00
#
_symmetry.space_group_name_H-M   'P 1'
#
loop_
_entity.id
_entity.type
_entity.pdbx_description
1 polymer ?
#
loop_
_entity_poly.entity_id
_entity_poly.type
_entity_poly.pdbx_seq_one_letter_code
_entity_poly.pdbx_strand_id
1 'polypeptide(L)'
;MDIRAAEISAILKDQIKNFGKEAEVSEVGQVLSVGDGIARVYGLDNVQAGEMVEFPGGIRGMALNLEADNVGVVIFGADRDIKEGDIVKRTGAIVDTPVGMGLLGRVVDALGNPIDGKGPIQATERKRVDVKAPGIIPRKSVNEPMSTGLKAIDALIPVGRGQRELV
;
A
#
# COMPACT_ATOMS: atom_id res chain seq x y z
N MET A 1 -23.24 5.20 9.65
CA MET A 1 -23.54 6.62 9.43
C MET A 1 -23.72 6.77 7.94
N ASP A 2 -24.90 7.25 7.54
CA ASP A 2 -25.48 7.07 6.19
C ASP A 2 -24.67 7.71 5.08
N ILE A 3 -24.49 6.95 3.99
CA ILE A 3 -24.00 7.47 2.71
C ILE A 3 -25.02 8.52 2.24
N ARG A 4 -24.55 9.75 1.98
CA ARG A 4 -25.43 10.88 1.67
C ARG A 4 -26.11 10.64 0.32
N ALA A 5 -27.44 10.50 0.33
CA ALA A 5 -28.28 10.22 -0.85
C ALA A 5 -28.10 11.22 -2.01
N ALA A 6 -27.63 12.44 -1.73
CA ALA A 6 -27.39 13.48 -2.72
C ALA A 6 -26.29 13.12 -3.73
N GLU A 7 -25.22 12.43 -3.31
CA GLU A 7 -24.09 12.08 -4.19
C GLU A 7 -24.34 10.79 -4.95
N ILE A 8 -24.97 9.79 -4.31
CA ILE A 8 -25.54 8.64 -5.03
C ILE A 8 -26.50 9.14 -6.12
N SER A 9 -27.32 10.16 -5.83
CA SER A 9 -28.21 10.75 -6.83
C SER A 9 -27.44 11.47 -7.94
N ALA A 10 -26.28 12.07 -7.66
CA ALA A 10 -25.44 12.69 -8.69
C ALA A 10 -24.81 11.64 -9.61
N ILE A 11 -24.25 10.56 -9.03
CA ILE A 11 -23.68 9.44 -9.77
C ILE A 11 -24.77 8.74 -10.60
N LEU A 12 -25.93 8.44 -10.01
CA LEU A 12 -27.06 7.85 -10.72
C LEU A 12 -27.59 8.75 -11.84
N LYS A 13 -27.64 10.07 -11.63
CA LYS A 13 -28.02 11.03 -12.69
C LYS A 13 -27.02 10.99 -13.84
N ASP A 14 -25.72 10.94 -13.56
CA ASP A 14 -24.70 10.84 -14.59
C ASP A 14 -24.73 9.49 -15.31
N GLN A 15 -24.98 8.39 -14.61
CA GLN A 15 -25.19 7.07 -15.22
C GLN A 15 -26.41 7.07 -16.15
N ILE A 16 -27.54 7.64 -15.73
CA ILE A 16 -28.75 7.76 -16.58
C ILE A 16 -28.48 8.67 -17.79
N LYS A 17 -27.76 9.78 -17.59
CA LYS A 17 -27.41 10.72 -18.66
C LYS A 17 -26.48 10.10 -19.70
N ASN A 18 -25.59 9.21 -19.27
CA ASN A 18 -24.64 8.51 -20.14
C ASN A 18 -25.10 7.11 -20.55
N PHE A 19 -26.34 6.71 -20.21
CA PHE A 19 -26.90 5.42 -20.54
C PHE A 19 -26.95 5.22 -22.06
N GLY A 20 -26.22 4.22 -22.56
CA GLY A 20 -26.09 3.91 -23.99
C GLY A 20 -24.82 4.41 -24.68
N LYS A 21 -23.93 5.14 -23.97
CA LYS A 21 -22.53 5.28 -24.38
C LYS A 21 -21.74 4.10 -23.82
N GLU A 22 -20.84 3.50 -24.60
CA GLU A 22 -19.88 2.52 -24.08
C GLU A 22 -19.17 3.12 -22.86
N ALA A 23 -19.09 2.35 -21.76
CA ALA A 23 -18.49 2.80 -20.52
C ALA A 23 -17.03 3.17 -20.78
N GLU A 24 -16.72 4.47 -20.78
CA GLU A 24 -15.33 4.92 -20.74
C GLU A 24 -14.73 4.39 -19.45
N VAL A 25 -13.73 3.53 -19.58
CA VAL A 25 -13.05 2.92 -18.44
C VAL A 25 -12.42 4.03 -17.60
N SER A 26 -12.87 4.18 -16.36
CA SER A 26 -12.41 5.23 -15.47
C SER A 26 -11.12 4.79 -14.78
N GLU A 27 -9.96 5.26 -15.27
CA GLU A 27 -8.69 5.12 -14.55
C GLU A 27 -8.58 6.05 -13.33
N VAL A 28 -9.57 6.92 -13.19
CA VAL A 28 -9.69 7.95 -12.17
C VAL A 28 -10.95 7.65 -11.37
N GLY A 29 -10.85 7.70 -10.05
CA GLY A 29 -11.97 7.53 -9.15
C GLY A 29 -12.32 8.79 -8.38
N GLN A 30 -13.48 8.75 -7.73
CA GLN A 30 -13.97 9.80 -6.85
C GLN A 30 -14.21 9.25 -5.44
N VAL A 31 -13.70 9.94 -4.43
CA VAL A 31 -13.91 9.55 -3.02
C VAL A 31 -15.37 9.72 -2.63
N LEU A 32 -16.02 8.63 -2.22
CA LEU A 32 -17.38 8.62 -1.68
C LEU A 32 -17.41 8.87 -0.18
N SER A 33 -16.43 8.36 0.54
CA SER A 33 -16.32 8.56 1.97
C SER A 33 -14.91 8.31 2.46
N VAL A 34 -14.55 8.96 3.56
CA VAL A 34 -13.28 8.77 4.27
C VAL A 34 -13.59 8.67 5.76
N GLY A 35 -12.96 7.71 6.44
CA GLY A 35 -13.01 7.59 7.89
C GLY A 35 -12.01 6.59 8.41
N ASP A 36 -11.35 6.91 9.53
CA ASP A 36 -10.39 6.07 10.23
C ASP A 36 -9.30 5.48 9.30
N GLY A 37 -8.80 6.29 8.36
CA GLY A 37 -7.78 5.85 7.39
C GLY A 37 -8.28 4.94 6.26
N ILE A 38 -9.59 4.78 6.08
CA ILE A 38 -10.20 4.05 4.98
C ILE A 38 -10.98 5.01 4.10
N ALA A 39 -10.74 4.94 2.79
CA ALA A 39 -11.52 5.63 1.77
C ALA A 39 -12.32 4.63 0.94
N ARG A 40 -13.58 4.97 0.64
CA ARG A 40 -14.36 4.30 -0.40
C ARG A 40 -14.32 5.15 -1.65
N VAL A 41 -13.94 4.55 -2.77
CA VAL A 41 -13.72 5.28 -4.03
C VAL A 41 -14.61 4.69 -5.11
N TYR A 42 -15.42 5.52 -5.77
CA TYR A 42 -16.19 5.14 -6.96
C TYR A 42 -15.31 5.22 -8.20
N GLY A 43 -15.51 4.32 -9.17
CA GLY A 43 -14.70 4.20 -10.38
C GLY A 43 -13.45 3.34 -10.15
N LEU A 44 -12.30 3.73 -10.73
CA LEU A 44 -11.07 2.95 -10.72
C LEU A 44 -11.27 1.53 -11.29
N ASP A 45 -12.01 1.41 -12.39
CA ASP A 45 -12.53 0.11 -12.87
C ASP A 45 -11.43 -0.91 -13.20
N ASN A 46 -10.25 -0.42 -13.59
CA ASN A 46 -9.10 -1.28 -13.94
C ASN A 46 -8.08 -1.46 -12.80
N VAL A 47 -8.36 -0.97 -11.58
CA VAL A 47 -7.42 -1.08 -10.46
C VAL A 47 -7.23 -2.53 -10.03
N GLN A 48 -6.00 -2.89 -9.68
CA GLN A 48 -5.66 -4.23 -9.23
C GLN A 48 -5.68 -4.31 -7.70
N ALA A 49 -5.95 -5.50 -7.18
CA ALA A 49 -5.83 -5.76 -5.75
C ALA A 49 -4.36 -5.56 -5.29
N GLY A 50 -4.16 -4.78 -4.24
CA GLY A 50 -2.84 -4.39 -3.76
C GLY A 50 -2.15 -3.31 -4.61
N GLU A 51 -2.86 -2.69 -5.55
CA GLU A 51 -2.34 -1.56 -6.31
C GLU A 51 -2.29 -0.28 -5.48
N MET A 52 -1.24 0.50 -5.70
CA MET A 52 -1.09 1.82 -5.12
C MET A 52 -1.98 2.83 -5.85
N VAL A 53 -2.64 3.68 -5.08
CA VAL A 53 -3.40 4.83 -5.58
C VAL A 53 -2.89 6.11 -4.95
N GLU A 54 -3.12 7.23 -5.63
CA GLU A 54 -2.70 8.56 -5.21
C GLU A 54 -3.90 9.48 -5.06
N PHE A 55 -4.00 10.08 -3.87
CA PHE A 55 -4.96 11.10 -3.50
C PHE A 55 -4.36 12.49 -3.74
N PRO A 56 -5.19 13.56 -3.70
CA PRO A 56 -4.68 14.91 -3.75
C PRO A 56 -3.66 15.18 -2.64
N GLY A 57 -2.65 16.02 -2.93
CA GLY A 57 -1.56 16.29 -2.00
C GLY A 57 -0.46 15.21 -1.94
N GLY A 58 -0.52 14.21 -2.83
CA GLY A 58 0.50 13.15 -2.93
C GLY A 58 0.37 12.07 -1.85
N ILE A 59 -0.73 12.06 -1.11
CA ILE A 59 -1.05 11.01 -0.14
C ILE A 59 -1.29 9.71 -0.91
N ARG A 60 -0.66 8.64 -0.45
CA ARG A 60 -0.79 7.33 -1.09
C ARG A 60 -1.79 6.46 -0.36
N GLY A 61 -2.39 5.52 -1.07
CA GLY A 61 -3.17 4.45 -0.49
C GLY A 61 -3.00 3.15 -1.27
N MET A 62 -3.61 2.09 -0.77
CA MET A 62 -3.60 0.76 -1.38
C MET A 62 -5.03 0.24 -1.52
N ALA A 63 -5.37 -0.19 -2.73
CA ALA A 63 -6.64 -0.86 -3.00
C ALA A 63 -6.65 -2.25 -2.34
N LEU A 64 -7.51 -2.45 -1.34
CA LEU A 64 -7.67 -3.73 -0.65
C LEU A 64 -8.87 -4.50 -1.18
N ASN A 65 -10.04 -3.86 -1.17
CA ASN A 65 -11.31 -4.49 -1.54
C ASN A 65 -11.77 -3.93 -2.88
N LEU A 66 -12.07 -4.82 -3.83
CA LEU A 66 -12.68 -4.47 -5.11
C LEU A 66 -14.14 -4.92 -5.08
N GLU A 67 -15.04 -4.01 -4.70
CA GLU A 67 -16.48 -4.27 -4.70
C GLU A 67 -17.07 -3.94 -6.08
N ALA A 68 -18.33 -4.31 -6.32
CA ALA A 68 -18.99 -4.06 -7.61
C ALA A 68 -19.14 -2.58 -7.92
N ASP A 69 -19.43 -1.77 -6.90
CA ASP A 69 -19.79 -0.36 -7.06
C ASP A 69 -18.73 0.60 -6.49
N ASN A 70 -17.73 0.11 -5.76
CA ASN A 70 -16.68 0.93 -5.16
C ASN A 70 -15.42 0.12 -4.84
N VAL A 71 -14.33 0.84 -4.61
CA VAL A 71 -13.04 0.29 -4.21
C VAL A 71 -12.73 0.76 -2.79
N GLY A 72 -12.45 -0.19 -1.91
CA GLY A 72 -11.97 0.07 -0.56
C GLY A 72 -10.46 0.31 -0.57
N VAL A 73 -10.05 1.53 -0.29
CA VAL A 73 -8.65 1.96 -0.27
C VAL A 73 -8.22 2.24 1.17
N VAL A 74 -7.13 1.63 1.62
CA VAL A 74 -6.47 2.01 2.88
C VAL A 74 -5.49 3.14 2.61
N ILE A 75 -5.57 4.21 3.40
CA ILE A 75 -4.76 5.41 3.27
C ILE A 75 -3.45 5.21 4.04
N PHE A 76 -2.33 5.52 3.39
CA PHE A 76 -1.00 5.53 4.00
C PHE A 76 -0.59 6.96 4.35
N GLY A 77 -1.09 7.45 5.48
CA GLY A 77 -0.80 8.80 5.96
C GLY A 77 -1.94 9.39 6.74
N ALA A 78 -2.02 10.72 6.76
CA ALA A 78 -3.14 11.45 7.35
C ALA A 78 -4.34 11.44 6.39
N ASP A 79 -5.50 11.04 6.88
CA ASP A 79 -6.77 11.05 6.15
C ASP A 79 -7.49 12.40 6.20
N ARG A 80 -7.10 13.29 7.13
CA ARG A 80 -7.72 14.60 7.38
C ARG A 80 -7.74 15.53 6.17
N ASP A 81 -6.78 15.40 5.27
CA ASP A 81 -6.64 16.25 4.09
C ASP A 81 -7.45 15.73 2.90
N ILE A 82 -7.99 14.50 2.98
CA ILE A 82 -8.80 13.87 1.95
C ILE A 82 -10.27 14.14 2.24
N LYS A 83 -11.00 14.58 1.22
CA LYS A 83 -12.42 14.92 1.30
C LYS A 83 -13.26 14.06 0.37
N GLU A 84 -14.53 13.92 0.72
CA GLU A 84 -15.56 13.39 -0.18
C GLU A 84 -15.60 14.26 -1.45
N GLY A 85 -15.69 13.60 -2.60
CA GLY A 85 -15.61 14.20 -3.92
C GLY A 85 -14.20 14.34 -4.49
N ASP A 86 -13.14 14.11 -3.72
CA ASP A 86 -11.76 14.22 -4.21
C ASP A 86 -11.44 13.18 -5.28
N ILE A 87 -10.51 13.55 -6.16
CA ILE A 87 -10.10 12.71 -7.29
C ILE A 87 -8.95 11.80 -6.86
N VAL A 88 -9.12 10.50 -7.07
CA VAL A 88 -8.11 9.47 -6.82
C VAL A 88 -7.59 8.93 -8.13
N LYS A 89 -6.27 8.78 -8.25
CA LYS A 89 -5.63 8.23 -9.45
C LYS A 89 -4.95 6.92 -9.13
N ARG A 90 -5.09 5.95 -10.02
CA ARG A 90 -4.30 4.72 -9.93
C ARG A 90 -2.85 5.00 -10.34
N THR A 91 -1.90 4.27 -9.76
CA THR A 91 -0.48 4.40 -10.12
C THR A 91 0.00 3.35 -11.12
N GLY A 92 -0.78 2.28 -11.35
CA GLY A 92 -0.40 1.14 -12.19
C GLY A 92 0.61 0.19 -11.54
N ALA A 93 1.03 0.47 -10.30
CA ALA A 93 2.02 -0.33 -9.58
C ALA A 93 1.39 -1.02 -8.36
N ILE A 94 1.54 -2.34 -8.30
CA ILE A 94 1.33 -3.10 -7.05
C ILE A 94 2.28 -2.55 -5.98
N VAL A 95 1.82 -2.52 -4.73
CA VAL A 95 2.56 -2.03 -3.57
C VAL A 95 4.02 -2.47 -3.60
N ASP A 96 4.90 -1.47 -3.74
CA ASP A 96 6.33 -1.63 -3.87
C ASP A 96 7.09 -0.60 -3.02
N THR A 97 8.34 -0.92 -2.72
CA THR A 97 9.22 -0.07 -1.91
C THR A 97 10.59 0.04 -2.58
N PRO A 98 11.30 1.16 -2.41
CA PRO A 98 12.68 1.28 -2.86
C PRO A 98 13.57 0.31 -2.08
N VAL A 99 14.50 -0.34 -2.75
CA VAL A 99 15.51 -1.21 -2.13
C VAL A 99 16.91 -0.91 -2.69
N GLY A 100 17.93 -1.19 -1.91
CA GLY A 100 19.33 -1.01 -2.30
C GLY A 100 20.22 -0.61 -1.13
N MET A 101 21.53 -0.58 -1.39
CA MET A 101 22.54 -0.29 -0.37
C MET A 101 22.46 1.15 0.16
N GLY A 102 21.85 2.07 -0.58
CA GLY A 102 21.64 3.46 -0.14
C GLY A 102 20.73 3.61 1.07
N LEU A 103 19.96 2.57 1.44
CA LEU A 103 19.14 2.55 2.66
C LEU A 103 19.96 2.31 3.94
N LEU A 104 21.16 1.77 3.83
CA LEU A 104 21.98 1.44 5.00
C LEU A 104 22.31 2.72 5.80
N GLY A 105 21.98 2.71 7.09
CA GLY A 105 22.21 3.84 8.00
C GLY A 105 21.22 5.00 7.88
N ARG A 106 20.15 4.85 7.09
CA ARG A 106 19.06 5.82 6.97
C ARG A 106 17.90 5.45 7.90
N VAL A 107 17.09 6.45 8.25
CA VAL A 107 15.77 6.22 8.87
C VAL A 107 14.72 6.50 7.80
N VAL A 108 13.86 5.51 7.55
CA VAL A 108 12.83 5.55 6.52
C VAL A 108 11.46 5.24 7.11
N ASP A 109 10.41 5.73 6.46
CA ASP A 109 9.04 5.30 6.71
C ASP A 109 8.74 3.94 6.07
N ALA A 110 7.52 3.42 6.27
CA ALA A 110 7.08 2.14 5.73
C ALA A 110 6.98 2.11 4.17
N LEU A 111 6.93 3.27 3.52
CA LEU A 111 6.92 3.40 2.06
C LEU A 111 8.33 3.57 1.48
N GLY A 112 9.35 3.67 2.35
CA GLY A 112 10.76 3.84 2.01
C GLY A 112 11.18 5.29 1.79
N ASN A 113 10.38 6.28 2.21
CA ASN A 113 10.77 7.68 2.16
C ASN A 113 11.69 8.02 3.35
N PRO A 114 12.75 8.82 3.15
CA PRO A 114 13.64 9.23 4.24
C PRO A 114 12.95 10.18 5.21
N ILE A 115 13.07 9.90 6.52
CA ILE A 115 12.55 10.75 7.61
C ILE A 115 13.65 11.29 8.54
N ASP A 116 14.92 11.03 8.23
CA ASP A 116 16.07 11.48 9.01
C ASP A 116 16.61 12.87 8.64
N GLY A 117 16.00 13.56 7.68
CA GLY A 117 16.41 14.89 7.23
C GLY A 117 17.74 14.95 6.44
N LYS A 118 18.35 13.81 6.10
CA LYS A 118 19.64 13.74 5.38
C LYS A 118 19.51 13.83 3.85
N GLY A 119 18.40 14.35 3.35
CA GLY A 119 18.10 14.44 1.92
C GLY A 119 17.62 13.12 1.29
N PRO A 120 17.50 13.05 -0.05
CA PRO A 120 16.95 11.88 -0.74
C PRO A 120 17.86 10.64 -0.61
N ILE A 121 17.26 9.46 -0.78
CA ILE A 121 17.99 8.17 -0.82
C ILE A 121 18.18 7.77 -2.28
N GLN A 122 19.41 7.48 -2.68
CA GLN A 122 19.69 6.87 -3.97
C GLN A 122 19.35 5.37 -3.90
N ALA A 123 18.09 5.04 -4.18
CA ALA A 123 17.64 3.66 -4.32
C ALA A 123 17.97 3.14 -5.72
N THR A 124 18.39 1.87 -5.79
CA THR A 124 18.86 1.27 -7.05
C THR A 124 17.70 0.65 -7.84
N GLU A 125 16.72 0.09 -7.12
CA GLU A 125 15.58 -0.60 -7.70
C GLU A 125 14.35 -0.46 -6.77
N ARG A 126 13.16 -0.77 -7.29
CA ARG A 126 11.94 -0.94 -6.49
C ARG A 126 11.52 -2.40 -6.51
N LYS A 127 11.09 -2.95 -5.38
CA LYS A 127 10.58 -4.32 -5.26
C LYS A 127 9.20 -4.34 -4.63
N ARG A 128 8.35 -5.25 -5.12
CA ARG A 128 7.03 -5.50 -4.53
C ARG A 128 7.18 -5.95 -3.08
N VAL A 129 6.29 -5.46 -2.23
CA VAL A 129 6.28 -5.79 -0.80
C VAL A 129 5.75 -7.21 -0.59
N ASP A 130 4.65 -7.55 -1.28
CA ASP A 130 4.08 -8.89 -1.20
C ASP A 130 4.69 -9.80 -2.28
N VAL A 131 5.58 -10.69 -1.83
CA VAL A 131 6.25 -11.67 -2.67
C VAL A 131 6.16 -13.04 -2.03
N LYS A 132 5.89 -14.05 -2.85
CA LYS A 132 5.87 -15.44 -2.39
C LYS A 132 7.22 -15.82 -1.81
N ALA A 133 7.22 -16.30 -0.56
CA ALA A 133 8.43 -16.77 0.09
C ALA A 133 9.05 -17.97 -0.65
N PRO A 134 10.39 -18.16 -0.57
CA PRO A 134 11.05 -19.34 -1.13
C PRO A 134 10.45 -20.64 -0.56
N GLY A 135 10.18 -21.60 -1.46
CA GLY A 135 9.74 -22.95 -1.09
C GLY A 135 10.82 -23.75 -0.36
N ILE A 136 10.60 -25.05 -0.13
CA ILE A 136 11.56 -25.89 0.63
C ILE A 136 12.84 -26.16 -0.18
N ILE A 137 12.71 -26.47 -1.47
CA ILE A 137 13.83 -26.83 -2.35
C ILE A 137 14.99 -25.80 -2.38
N PRO A 138 14.74 -24.48 -2.52
CA PRO A 138 15.82 -23.50 -2.52
C PRO A 138 16.41 -23.20 -1.12
N ARG A 139 15.88 -23.78 -0.04
CA ARG A 139 16.38 -23.53 1.32
C ARG A 139 17.57 -24.43 1.64
N LYS A 140 18.39 -23.96 2.55
CA LYS A 140 19.47 -24.71 3.18
C LYS A 140 19.20 -24.81 4.68
N SER A 141 19.55 -25.93 5.29
CA SER A 141 19.50 -26.07 6.75
C SER A 141 20.33 -24.98 7.41
N VAL A 142 19.78 -24.37 8.47
CA VAL A 142 20.48 -23.35 9.25
C VAL A 142 21.67 -24.01 9.96
N ASN A 143 22.89 -23.60 9.60
CA ASN A 143 24.12 -24.22 10.08
C ASN A 143 25.20 -23.19 10.47
N GLU A 144 24.88 -21.89 10.41
CA GLU A 144 25.80 -20.79 10.73
C GLU A 144 25.28 -20.01 11.93
N PRO A 145 26.11 -19.73 12.96
CA PRO A 145 25.67 -18.96 14.12
C PRO A 145 25.47 -17.47 13.80
N MET A 146 24.51 -16.86 14.47
CA MET A 146 24.29 -15.42 14.56
C MET A 146 24.52 -14.98 16.01
N SER A 147 25.73 -14.55 16.33
CA SER A 147 26.12 -14.16 17.68
C SER A 147 25.33 -12.95 18.17
N THR A 148 24.67 -13.09 19.32
CA THR A 148 23.92 -12.00 19.96
C THR A 148 24.78 -11.19 20.93
N GLY A 149 25.83 -11.80 21.48
CA GLY A 149 26.66 -11.21 22.54
C GLY A 149 26.06 -11.39 23.94
N LEU A 150 24.90 -12.05 24.05
CA LEU A 150 24.23 -12.32 25.31
C LEU A 150 24.52 -13.76 25.74
N LYS A 151 25.30 -13.93 26.82
CA LYS A 151 25.70 -15.27 27.33
C LYS A 151 24.52 -16.21 27.53
N ALA A 152 23.41 -15.71 28.06
CA ALA A 152 22.22 -16.53 28.30
C ALA A 152 21.60 -17.04 27.00
N ILE A 153 21.52 -16.20 25.96
CA ILE A 153 20.97 -16.58 24.66
C ILE A 153 21.97 -17.46 23.91
N ASP A 154 23.21 -17.00 23.73
CA ASP A 154 24.21 -17.70 22.94
C ASP A 154 24.55 -19.11 23.50
N ALA A 155 24.37 -19.34 24.81
CA ALA A 155 24.62 -20.64 25.44
C ALA A 155 23.38 -21.54 25.52
N LEU A 156 22.19 -20.99 25.80
CA LEU A 156 20.98 -21.78 26.07
C LEU A 156 20.04 -21.86 24.86
N ILE A 157 19.97 -20.79 24.07
CA ILE A 157 19.05 -20.62 22.93
C ILE A 157 19.84 -20.00 21.75
N PRO A 158 20.78 -20.75 21.14
CA PRO A 158 21.61 -20.22 20.07
C PRO A 158 20.75 -19.83 18.86
N VAL A 159 20.99 -18.64 18.30
CA VAL A 159 20.30 -18.13 17.12
C VAL A 159 21.15 -18.40 15.87
N GLY A 160 20.55 -19.03 14.86
CA GLY A 160 21.22 -19.29 13.58
C GLY A 160 20.87 -18.29 12.46
N ARG A 161 21.76 -18.14 11.49
CA ARG A 161 21.52 -17.30 10.30
C ARG A 161 20.40 -17.90 9.44
N GLY A 162 19.30 -17.15 9.29
CA GLY A 162 18.09 -17.60 8.60
C GLY A 162 17.01 -18.22 9.52
N GLN A 163 17.25 -18.25 10.83
CA GLN A 163 16.25 -18.62 11.83
C GLN A 163 15.29 -17.45 12.11
N ARG A 164 14.09 -17.78 12.59
CA ARG A 164 13.11 -16.82 13.13
C ARG A 164 12.93 -17.15 14.60
N GLU A 165 13.36 -16.25 15.47
CA GLU A 165 13.30 -16.40 16.93
C GLU A 165 12.43 -15.28 17.49
N LEU A 166 11.38 -15.63 18.23
CA LEU A 166 10.52 -14.67 18.90
C LEU A 166 11.17 -14.26 20.23
N VAL A 167 11.15 -12.96 20.55
CA VAL A 167 11.63 -12.41 21.82
C VAL A 167 10.45 -12.06 22.70
#